data_AF-A0A3B0VIM6-F1
#
_entry.id   AF-A0A3B0VIM6-F1
#
_cell.length_a   1.000
_cell.length_b   1.000
_cell.length_c   1.000
_cell.angle_alpha   90.00
_cell.angle_beta   90.00
_cell.angle_gamma   90.00
#
_symmetry.space_group_name_H-M   'P 1'
#
loop_
_entity.id
_entity.type
_entity.pdbx_description
1 polymer ?
#
loop_
_entity_poly.entity_id
_entity_poly.type
_entity_poly.pdbx_seq_one_letter_code
_entity_poly.pdbx_strand_id
1 'polypeptide(L)'
;MKNPLFILFFLAIMFGVVACEGGSSGNEPPSDPADLQSYHLAEVCKGTAVEVAAEFDNNSSNLHPIVIFQQNTFEEQFYNLLFPSQTNLPAEWTIDTEGDYSTIELVGCLVRTETKLVDTCEGYELDETDEEGTVELYDATYELTIYAPQTGEVVGSETVETFMDECPSFVMFSTGDGEDLVEEWYGNPKDELANLVESYVNP
;
A
#
# COMPACT_ATOMS: atom_id res chain seq x y z
N MET A 1 10.27 -75.11 0.45
CA MET A 1 9.84 -73.78 0.94
C MET A 1 10.10 -72.80 -0.21
N LYS A 2 9.25 -72.58 -1.21
CA LYS A 2 7.90 -71.97 -1.30
C LYS A 2 7.83 -70.50 -0.82
N ASN A 3 7.97 -69.60 -1.83
CA ASN A 3 7.39 -68.25 -2.01
C ASN A 3 7.88 -67.07 -1.12
N PRO A 4 7.70 -65.81 -1.57
CA PRO A 4 8.16 -65.25 -2.85
C PRO A 4 8.71 -63.81 -2.73
N LEU A 5 9.43 -63.39 -3.77
CA LEU A 5 9.88 -62.03 -4.03
C LEU A 5 8.68 -61.08 -4.24
N PHE A 6 8.51 -60.10 -3.36
CA PHE A 6 7.41 -59.13 -3.42
C PHE A 6 7.79 -57.99 -4.38
N ILE A 7 7.07 -57.92 -5.50
CA ILE A 7 7.11 -56.85 -6.50
C ILE A 7 6.31 -55.67 -5.92
N LEU A 8 6.97 -54.56 -5.63
CA LEU A 8 6.32 -53.29 -5.28
C LEU A 8 6.04 -52.51 -6.56
N PHE A 9 4.77 -52.53 -6.94
CA PHE A 9 4.16 -51.77 -8.02
C PHE A 9 3.97 -50.32 -7.52
N PHE A 10 4.81 -49.38 -7.96
CA PHE A 10 4.57 -47.95 -7.74
C PHE A 10 3.51 -47.47 -8.74
N LEU A 11 2.26 -47.39 -8.26
CA LEU A 11 1.15 -46.80 -8.99
C LEU A 11 1.27 -45.27 -8.91
N ALA A 12 1.75 -44.64 -9.98
CA ALA A 12 1.73 -43.18 -10.12
C ALA A 12 0.28 -42.72 -10.32
N ILE A 13 -0.30 -42.15 -9.27
CA ILE A 13 -1.61 -41.48 -9.34
C ILE A 13 -1.35 -40.09 -9.90
N MET A 14 -1.56 -39.91 -11.21
CA MET A 14 -1.75 -38.58 -11.79
C MET A 14 -3.13 -38.07 -11.37
N PHE A 15 -3.17 -37.28 -10.29
CA PHE A 15 -4.28 -36.37 -10.05
C PHE A 15 -4.16 -35.22 -11.04
N GLY A 16 -4.91 -35.31 -12.15
CA GLY A 16 -5.25 -34.14 -12.94
C GLY A 16 -6.14 -33.25 -12.09
N VAL A 17 -5.56 -32.16 -11.57
CA VAL A 17 -6.33 -31.08 -10.96
C VAL A 17 -7.07 -30.41 -12.11
N VAL A 18 -8.37 -30.69 -12.21
CA VAL A 18 -9.31 -29.88 -12.98
C VAL A 18 -9.34 -28.53 -12.26
N ALA A 19 -8.70 -27.52 -12.86
CA ALA A 19 -8.84 -26.14 -12.43
C ALA A 19 -10.31 -25.76 -12.60
N CYS A 20 -11.03 -25.67 -11.49
CA CYS A 20 -12.29 -24.94 -11.43
C CYS A 20 -12.02 -23.50 -11.84
N GLU A 21 -12.86 -22.97 -12.73
CA GLU A 21 -13.05 -21.54 -12.98
C GLU A 21 -13.25 -20.82 -11.64
N GLY A 22 -12.16 -20.30 -11.08
CA GLY A 22 -12.18 -19.40 -9.95
C GLY A 22 -12.52 -18.01 -10.47
N GLY A 23 -13.57 -17.40 -9.94
CA GLY A 23 -13.85 -15.99 -10.18
C GLY A 23 -12.61 -15.19 -9.79
N SER A 24 -11.94 -14.62 -10.81
CA SER A 24 -10.80 -13.73 -10.62
C SER A 24 -11.30 -12.55 -9.78
N SER A 25 -10.78 -12.43 -8.56
CA SER A 25 -10.82 -11.17 -7.83
C SER A 25 -10.20 -10.14 -8.76
N GLY A 26 -10.93 -9.08 -9.11
CA GLY A 26 -10.59 -8.12 -10.18
C GLY A 26 -9.31 -7.30 -9.99
N ASN A 27 -8.37 -7.78 -9.18
CA ASN A 27 -7.06 -7.22 -8.89
C ASN A 27 -5.91 -8.04 -9.52
N GLU A 28 -6.20 -9.15 -10.22
CA GLU A 28 -5.17 -9.91 -10.94
C GLU A 28 -4.51 -9.02 -12.01
N PRO A 29 -3.17 -8.94 -12.06
CA PRO A 29 -2.50 -8.12 -13.05
C PRO A 29 -2.90 -8.50 -14.49
N PRO A 30 -3.15 -7.51 -15.36
CA PRO A 30 -3.52 -7.77 -16.74
C PRO A 30 -2.33 -8.31 -17.53
N SER A 31 -2.62 -8.93 -18.67
CA SER A 31 -1.59 -9.37 -19.63
C SER A 31 -1.23 -8.29 -20.65
N ASP A 32 -2.08 -7.27 -20.83
CA ASP A 32 -1.81 -6.09 -21.66
C ASP A 32 -1.35 -4.94 -20.75
N PRO A 33 -0.16 -4.36 -20.97
CA PRO A 33 0.31 -3.19 -20.22
C PRO A 33 -0.66 -1.99 -20.29
N ALA A 34 -1.40 -1.81 -21.39
CA ALA A 34 -2.34 -0.70 -21.54
C ALA A 34 -3.56 -0.81 -20.61
N ASP A 35 -3.86 -2.02 -20.11
CA ASP A 35 -4.92 -2.27 -19.14
C ASP A 35 -4.42 -2.16 -17.70
N LEU A 36 -3.13 -1.88 -17.48
CA LEU A 36 -2.57 -1.74 -16.14
C LEU A 36 -3.14 -0.50 -15.43
N GLN A 37 -3.45 -0.66 -14.14
CA GLN A 37 -4.11 0.36 -13.31
C GLN A 37 -3.42 0.38 -11.95
N SER A 38 -3.62 1.46 -11.20
CA SER A 38 -3.03 1.62 -9.86
C SER A 38 -3.32 0.45 -8.91
N TYR A 39 -4.55 -0.05 -8.89
CA TYR A 39 -4.93 -1.14 -7.99
C TYR A 39 -4.26 -2.48 -8.33
N HIS A 40 -3.81 -2.70 -9.57
CA HIS A 40 -2.97 -3.85 -9.92
C HIS A 40 -1.56 -3.70 -9.32
N LEU A 41 -0.99 -2.49 -9.36
CA LEU A 41 0.31 -2.19 -8.74
C LEU A 41 0.24 -2.25 -7.21
N ALA A 42 -0.90 -1.95 -6.60
CA ALA A 42 -1.10 -2.08 -5.15
C ALA A 42 -0.89 -3.52 -4.65
N GLU A 43 -1.08 -4.54 -5.51
CA GLU A 43 -0.83 -5.95 -5.15
C GLU A 43 0.67 -6.25 -4.96
N VAL A 44 1.57 -5.41 -5.47
CA VAL A 44 3.02 -5.50 -5.19
C VAL A 44 3.30 -5.36 -3.69
N CYS A 45 2.53 -4.52 -2.98
CA CYS A 45 2.64 -4.37 -1.52
C CYS A 45 2.22 -5.63 -0.74
N LYS A 46 1.66 -6.64 -1.42
CA LYS A 46 1.32 -7.95 -0.86
C LYS A 46 2.27 -9.06 -1.36
N GLY A 47 3.31 -8.68 -2.11
CA GLY A 47 4.30 -9.60 -2.69
C GLY A 47 3.94 -10.15 -4.07
N THR A 48 3.00 -9.53 -4.79
CA THR A 48 2.64 -9.95 -6.16
C THR A 48 3.51 -9.22 -7.19
N ALA A 49 4.27 -9.96 -8.00
CA ALA A 49 4.96 -9.38 -9.15
C ALA A 49 3.96 -9.04 -10.28
N VAL A 50 4.20 -7.93 -10.98
CA VAL A 50 3.36 -7.43 -12.08
C VAL A 50 4.19 -7.43 -13.35
N GLU A 51 4.24 -8.57 -14.06
CA GLU A 51 5.16 -8.79 -15.20
C GLU A 51 5.06 -7.73 -16.32
N VAL A 52 3.90 -7.09 -16.47
CA VAL A 52 3.64 -6.04 -17.48
C VAL A 52 4.10 -4.64 -17.05
N ALA A 53 4.56 -4.45 -15.80
CA ALA A 53 5.11 -3.19 -15.33
C ALA A 53 6.51 -2.94 -15.91
N ALA A 54 6.97 -1.69 -15.86
CA ALA A 54 8.30 -1.32 -16.31
C ALA A 54 9.39 -2.00 -15.47
N GLU A 55 10.49 -2.34 -16.14
CA GLU A 55 11.69 -2.87 -15.49
C GLU A 55 12.42 -1.73 -14.77
N PHE A 56 12.80 -1.95 -13.52
CA PHE A 56 13.65 -1.04 -12.78
C PHE A 56 15.13 -1.35 -13.03
N ASP A 57 15.87 -0.41 -13.64
CA ASP A 57 17.32 -0.51 -13.82
C ASP A 57 18.08 0.42 -12.88
N ASN A 58 18.52 -0.11 -11.73
CA ASN A 58 19.30 0.64 -10.73
C ASN A 58 20.67 1.16 -11.24
N ASN A 59 21.13 0.78 -12.44
CA ASN A 59 22.36 1.32 -13.03
C ASN A 59 22.09 2.47 -14.01
N SER A 60 20.83 2.74 -14.30
CA SER A 60 20.40 3.88 -15.11
C SER A 60 20.61 5.16 -14.31
N SER A 61 20.98 6.24 -15.00
CA SER A 61 20.98 7.60 -14.45
C SER A 61 19.72 8.38 -14.83
N ASN A 62 18.70 7.67 -15.34
CA ASN A 62 17.43 8.28 -15.66
C ASN A 62 16.55 8.29 -14.42
N LEU A 63 15.52 9.14 -14.48
CA LEU A 63 14.48 9.15 -13.48
C LEU A 63 13.67 7.84 -13.50
N HIS A 64 13.35 7.30 -12.33
CA HIS A 64 12.55 6.10 -12.14
C HIS A 64 11.17 6.47 -11.54
N PRO A 65 10.10 6.54 -12.35
CA PRO A 65 8.78 6.95 -11.86
C PRO A 65 8.25 6.04 -10.74
N ILE A 66 7.69 6.65 -9.71
CA ILE A 66 7.18 5.99 -8.51
C ILE A 66 5.71 6.30 -8.25
N VAL A 67 5.01 5.30 -7.72
CA VAL A 67 3.73 5.46 -7.02
C VAL A 67 3.88 4.97 -5.59
N ILE A 68 3.21 5.62 -4.64
CA ILE A 68 3.23 5.23 -3.23
C ILE A 68 1.83 4.85 -2.80
N PHE A 69 1.70 3.69 -2.16
CA PHE A 69 0.48 3.25 -1.53
C PHE A 69 0.62 3.26 -0.02
N GLN A 70 -0.45 3.57 0.68
CA GLN A 70 -0.52 3.49 2.14
C GLN A 70 -1.54 2.44 2.58
N GLN A 71 -1.17 1.64 3.58
CA GLN A 71 -2.08 0.73 4.25
C GLN A 71 -3.14 1.51 5.04
N ASN A 72 -4.42 1.16 4.91
CA ASN A 72 -5.51 1.89 5.56
C ASN A 72 -5.54 1.71 7.08
N THR A 73 -5.37 0.47 7.54
CA THR A 73 -5.42 0.11 8.95
C THR A 73 -4.37 -0.94 9.26
N PHE A 74 -4.05 -1.12 10.55
CA PHE A 74 -3.08 -2.14 10.97
C PHE A 74 -3.50 -3.57 10.60
N GLU A 75 -4.80 -3.83 10.49
CA GLU A 75 -5.35 -5.18 10.29
C GLU A 75 -5.68 -5.49 8.82
N GLU A 76 -5.80 -4.46 7.98
CA GLU A 76 -6.16 -4.63 6.57
C GLU A 76 -4.94 -4.78 5.68
N GLN A 77 -5.03 -5.68 4.69
CA GLN A 77 -4.05 -5.76 3.61
C GLN A 77 -4.44 -4.87 2.42
N PHE A 78 -5.24 -3.82 2.65
CA PHE A 78 -5.68 -2.93 1.58
C PHE A 78 -4.81 -1.68 1.52
N TYR A 79 -4.36 -1.38 0.31
CA TYR A 79 -3.40 -0.33 0.02
C TYR A 79 -4.03 0.72 -0.89
N ASN A 80 -4.07 1.96 -0.42
CA ASN A 80 -4.62 3.09 -1.16
C ASN A 80 -3.51 3.90 -1.81
N LEU A 81 -3.70 4.27 -3.08
CA LEU A 81 -2.78 5.16 -3.77
C LEU A 81 -2.76 6.51 -3.06
N LEU A 82 -1.57 7.01 -2.72
CA LEU A 82 -1.40 8.37 -2.24
C LEU A 82 -1.43 9.34 -3.42
N PHE A 83 -2.37 10.26 -3.41
CA PHE A 83 -2.49 11.30 -4.43
C PHE A 83 -1.45 12.40 -4.24
N PRO A 84 -1.18 13.23 -5.27
CA PRO A 84 -0.28 14.39 -5.14
C PRO A 84 -0.68 15.40 -4.05
N SER A 85 -1.93 15.38 -3.55
CA SER A 85 -2.32 16.20 -2.39
C SER A 85 -1.85 15.63 -1.05
N GLN A 86 -1.53 14.34 -1.01
CA GLN A 86 -1.11 13.57 0.16
C GLN A 86 0.41 13.31 0.18
N THR A 87 1.09 13.57 -0.93
CA THR A 87 2.56 13.52 -1.04
C THR A 87 3.08 14.88 -1.49
N ASN A 88 4.35 15.18 -1.23
CA ASN A 88 5.05 16.32 -1.82
C ASN A 88 6.11 15.88 -2.84
N LEU A 89 5.83 14.81 -3.59
CA LEU A 89 6.71 14.34 -4.66
C LEU A 89 6.73 15.34 -5.82
N PRO A 90 7.90 15.59 -6.45
CA PRO A 90 7.98 16.32 -7.73
C PRO A 90 7.10 15.68 -8.79
N ALA A 91 6.44 16.49 -9.63
CA ALA A 91 5.48 16.01 -10.63
C ALA A 91 6.14 15.08 -11.66
N GLU A 92 7.41 15.32 -11.97
CA GLU A 92 8.19 14.47 -12.87
C GLU A 92 8.44 13.06 -12.32
N TRP A 93 8.43 12.87 -10.99
CA TRP A 93 8.70 11.58 -10.33
C TRP A 93 7.50 10.65 -10.33
N THR A 94 6.32 11.16 -10.66
CA THR A 94 5.08 10.41 -10.61
C THR A 94 4.33 10.54 -11.93
N ILE A 95 3.17 9.90 -12.00
CA ILE A 95 2.25 10.04 -13.13
C ILE A 95 0.94 10.64 -12.65
N ASP A 96 0.23 11.31 -13.56
CA ASP A 96 -1.14 11.73 -13.30
C ASP A 96 -2.02 10.50 -13.03
N THR A 97 -3.14 10.69 -12.33
CA THR A 97 -4.04 9.58 -11.94
C THR A 97 -4.65 8.83 -13.12
N GLU A 98 -4.76 9.49 -14.28
CA GLU A 98 -5.20 8.92 -15.56
C GLU A 98 -4.01 8.57 -16.50
N GLY A 99 -2.79 8.62 -15.96
CA GLY A 99 -1.56 8.32 -16.67
C GLY A 99 -1.36 6.84 -16.97
N ASP A 100 -0.29 6.56 -17.70
CA ASP A 100 0.08 5.20 -18.08
C ASP A 100 0.87 4.50 -16.95
N TYR A 101 0.16 3.69 -16.15
CA TYR A 101 0.77 2.93 -15.04
C TYR A 101 1.80 1.90 -15.50
N SER A 102 1.84 1.51 -16.78
CA SER A 102 2.87 0.58 -17.28
C SER A 102 4.27 1.19 -17.31
N THR A 103 4.38 2.52 -17.18
CA THR A 103 5.65 3.25 -17.12
C THR A 103 6.26 3.33 -15.73
N ILE A 104 5.55 2.86 -14.69
CA ILE A 104 6.02 2.89 -13.31
C ILE A 104 7.09 1.85 -13.08
N GLU A 105 8.25 2.31 -12.60
CA GLU A 105 9.42 1.47 -12.30
C GLU A 105 9.54 1.16 -10.81
N LEU A 106 8.91 1.94 -9.93
CA LEU A 106 8.98 1.77 -8.48
C LEU A 106 7.60 1.82 -7.82
N VAL A 107 7.40 0.94 -6.83
CA VAL A 107 6.22 0.96 -5.95
C VAL A 107 6.69 1.14 -4.51
N GLY A 108 6.28 2.23 -3.88
CA GLY A 108 6.42 2.45 -2.45
C GLY A 108 5.21 1.91 -1.69
N CYS A 109 5.45 1.12 -0.65
CA CYS A 109 4.42 0.56 0.23
C CYS A 109 4.64 1.08 1.64
N LEU A 110 3.79 2.01 2.07
CA LEU A 110 3.86 2.70 3.34
C LEU A 110 2.94 2.01 4.35
N VAL A 111 3.53 1.45 5.39
CA VAL A 111 2.86 0.72 6.46
C VAL A 111 3.06 1.44 7.78
N ARG A 112 1.98 1.74 8.49
CA ARG A 112 2.06 2.27 9.85
C ARG A 112 2.38 1.11 10.79
N THR A 113 3.49 1.20 11.51
CA THR A 113 3.98 0.12 12.38
C THR A 113 3.76 0.41 13.86
N GLU A 114 3.78 1.68 14.25
CA GLU A 114 3.56 2.11 15.64
C GLU A 114 2.72 3.37 15.69
N THR A 115 1.93 3.51 16.77
CA THR A 115 1.19 4.74 17.09
C THR A 115 1.28 5.04 18.57
N LYS A 116 1.21 6.33 18.91
CA LYS A 116 1.20 6.80 20.29
C LYS A 116 0.27 7.99 20.42
N LEU A 117 -0.79 7.84 21.22
CA LEU A 117 -1.67 8.94 21.60
C LEU A 117 -0.86 10.02 22.30
N VAL A 118 -0.89 11.23 21.75
CA VAL A 118 -0.16 12.39 22.28
C VAL A 118 -1.09 13.47 22.81
N ASP A 119 -2.28 13.61 22.25
CA ASP A 119 -3.27 14.57 22.73
C ASP A 119 -4.71 14.13 22.40
N THR A 120 -5.66 14.76 23.07
CA THR A 120 -7.10 14.59 22.86
C THR A 120 -7.74 15.97 22.76
N CYS A 121 -8.18 16.32 21.57
CA CYS A 121 -8.85 17.57 21.26
C CYS A 121 -10.35 17.43 21.49
N GLU A 122 -10.90 18.14 22.46
CA GLU A 122 -12.33 18.13 22.80
C GLU A 122 -13.04 19.40 22.29
N GLY A 123 -14.37 19.40 22.32
CA GLY A 123 -15.18 20.60 22.07
C GLY A 123 -15.54 20.84 20.61
N TYR A 124 -15.52 19.81 19.75
CA TYR A 124 -16.00 19.94 18.38
C TYR A 124 -17.53 19.90 18.36
N GLU A 125 -18.16 21.05 18.16
CA GLU A 125 -19.61 21.16 18.06
C GLU A 125 -20.14 20.45 16.81
N LEU A 126 -21.22 19.68 16.97
CA LEU A 126 -21.93 19.02 15.90
C LEU A 126 -23.20 19.79 15.55
N ASP A 127 -23.47 19.93 14.25
CA ASP A 127 -24.72 20.53 13.81
C ASP A 127 -25.90 19.65 14.27
N GLU A 128 -26.92 20.29 14.86
CA GLU A 128 -28.20 19.68 15.26
C GLU A 128 -28.17 18.75 16.49
N THR A 129 -27.05 18.63 17.22
CA THR A 129 -26.97 17.90 18.51
C THR A 129 -26.31 18.76 19.60
N ASP A 130 -26.58 18.42 20.87
CA ASP A 130 -25.86 18.99 22.03
C ASP A 130 -24.60 18.16 22.37
N GLU A 131 -24.19 17.26 21.48
CA GLU A 131 -23.04 16.38 21.68
C GLU A 131 -21.78 17.02 21.07
N GLU A 132 -20.63 16.76 21.68
CA GLU A 132 -19.33 17.25 21.23
C GLU A 132 -18.48 16.08 20.74
N GLY A 133 -17.86 16.26 19.59
CA GLY A 133 -16.87 15.34 19.06
C GLY A 133 -15.50 15.53 19.70
N THR A 134 -14.70 14.48 19.63
CA THR A 134 -13.33 14.41 20.13
C THR A 134 -12.39 13.95 19.03
N VAL A 135 -11.22 14.57 18.90
CA VAL A 135 -10.16 14.07 18.03
C VAL A 135 -8.99 13.60 18.86
N GLU A 136 -8.60 12.34 18.68
CA GLU A 136 -7.39 11.78 19.26
C GLU A 136 -6.22 11.97 18.29
N LEU A 137 -5.15 12.61 18.76
CA LEU A 137 -3.94 12.85 17.97
C LEU A 137 -2.89 11.80 18.30
N TYR A 138 -2.35 11.17 17.26
CA TYR A 138 -1.34 10.13 17.36
C TYR A 138 -0.06 10.53 16.63
N ASP A 139 1.07 10.47 17.35
CA ASP A 139 2.36 10.26 16.71
C ASP A 139 2.34 8.89 16.03
N ALA A 140 3.04 8.74 14.91
CA ALA A 140 3.08 7.49 14.16
C ALA A 140 4.47 7.18 13.60
N THR A 141 4.80 5.90 13.56
CA THR A 141 5.98 5.39 12.87
C THR A 141 5.52 4.64 11.63
N TYR A 142 6.16 4.91 10.49
CA TYR A 142 5.90 4.24 9.24
C TYR A 142 7.15 3.54 8.71
N GLU A 143 6.95 2.37 8.15
CA GLU A 143 7.92 1.68 7.30
C GLU A 143 7.50 1.85 5.84
N LEU A 144 8.40 2.39 5.02
CA LEU A 144 8.24 2.51 3.58
C LEU A 144 9.12 1.46 2.91
N THR A 145 8.51 0.43 2.33
CA THR A 145 9.26 -0.55 1.51
C THR A 145 9.10 -0.21 0.03
N ILE A 146 10.21 -0.16 -0.71
CA ILE A 146 10.25 0.17 -2.13
C ILE A 146 10.50 -1.11 -2.92
N TYR A 147 9.66 -1.37 -3.92
CA TYR A 147 9.70 -2.56 -4.76
C TYR A 147 9.91 -2.20 -6.22
N ALA A 148 10.60 -3.09 -6.95
CA ALA A 148 10.53 -3.16 -8.40
C ALA A 148 9.26 -3.95 -8.77
N PRO A 149 8.21 -3.34 -9.36
CA PRO A 149 6.92 -3.98 -9.54
C PRO A 149 6.96 -5.17 -10.49
N GLN A 150 7.80 -5.11 -11.53
CA GLN A 150 7.91 -6.18 -12.52
C GLN A 150 8.34 -7.52 -11.90
N THR A 151 9.28 -7.47 -10.95
CA THR A 151 9.85 -8.66 -10.31
C THR A 151 9.27 -8.93 -8.92
N GLY A 152 8.68 -7.92 -8.28
CA GLY A 152 8.27 -7.96 -6.88
C GLY A 152 9.45 -7.94 -5.89
N GLU A 153 10.66 -7.63 -6.36
CA GLU A 153 11.84 -7.58 -5.50
C GLU A 153 11.89 -6.28 -4.68
N VAL A 154 12.31 -6.40 -3.42
CA VAL A 154 12.57 -5.24 -2.56
C VAL A 154 13.85 -4.56 -3.02
N VAL A 155 13.74 -3.27 -3.33
CA VAL A 155 14.85 -2.40 -3.72
C VAL A 155 15.42 -1.66 -2.50
N GLY A 156 14.55 -1.27 -1.56
CA GLY A 156 14.95 -0.54 -0.36
C GLY A 156 13.85 -0.51 0.68
N SER A 157 14.19 -0.07 1.89
CA SER A 157 13.23 0.22 2.95
C SER A 157 13.72 1.39 3.78
N GLU A 158 12.80 2.26 4.16
CA GLU A 158 13.05 3.44 5.00
C GLU A 158 12.07 3.45 6.17
N THR A 159 12.45 4.09 7.27
CA THR A 159 11.57 4.31 8.42
C THR A 159 11.45 5.79 8.69
N VAL A 160 10.23 6.26 8.96
CA VAL A 160 9.95 7.66 9.28
C VAL A 160 9.02 7.75 10.48
N GLU A 161 9.39 8.64 11.41
CA GLU A 161 8.57 9.03 12.55
C GLU A 161 7.88 10.35 12.23
N THR A 162 6.59 10.43 12.52
CA THR A 162 5.76 11.63 12.35
C THR A 162 5.14 12.02 13.68
N PHE A 163 4.99 13.33 13.87
CA PHE A 163 4.53 13.90 15.13
C PHE A 163 3.29 14.74 14.91
N MET A 164 2.39 14.73 15.90
CA MET A 164 1.19 15.56 15.93
C MET A 164 1.22 16.48 17.13
N ASP A 165 1.00 17.78 16.93
CA ASP A 165 0.95 18.78 18.00
C ASP A 165 -0.14 19.84 17.81
N GLU A 166 -0.94 19.75 16.75
CA GLU A 166 -1.99 20.71 16.43
C GLU A 166 -3.36 20.04 16.30
N CYS A 167 -4.32 20.50 17.11
CA CYS A 167 -5.73 20.14 16.97
C CYS A 167 -6.30 20.73 15.67
N PRO A 168 -7.03 19.94 14.87
CA PRO A 168 -7.70 20.49 13.70
C PRO A 168 -8.68 21.59 14.07
N SER A 169 -8.81 22.60 13.21
CA SER A 169 -9.83 23.64 13.41
C SER A 169 -11.22 23.21 12.96
N PHE A 170 -11.32 22.15 12.16
CA PHE A 170 -12.56 21.65 11.60
C PHE A 170 -12.45 20.15 11.34
N VAL A 171 -13.49 19.42 11.74
CA VAL A 171 -13.60 17.96 11.64
C VAL A 171 -15.04 17.65 11.28
N MET A 172 -15.22 16.71 10.35
CA MET A 172 -16.54 16.12 10.11
C MET A 172 -16.56 14.77 10.80
N PHE A 173 -17.45 14.60 11.76
CA PHE A 173 -17.72 13.32 12.39
C PHE A 173 -18.78 12.58 11.58
N SER A 174 -18.64 11.28 11.47
CA SER A 174 -19.74 10.46 10.97
C SER A 174 -20.84 10.40 12.04
N THR A 175 -22.04 10.87 11.71
CA THR A 175 -23.17 10.95 12.64
C THR A 175 -24.23 9.91 12.28
N GLY A 176 -24.14 8.72 12.87
CA GLY A 176 -25.11 7.63 12.75
C GLY A 176 -25.49 7.05 14.12
N ASP A 177 -26.65 6.37 14.20
CA ASP A 177 -27.09 5.70 15.44
C ASP A 177 -26.02 4.70 15.92
N GLY A 178 -25.35 5.02 17.03
CA GLY A 178 -24.34 4.17 17.66
C GLY A 178 -22.90 4.37 17.16
N GLU A 179 -22.63 5.44 16.42
CA GLU A 179 -21.26 5.83 16.08
C GLU A 179 -20.63 6.65 17.21
N ASP A 180 -19.37 6.34 17.53
CA ASP A 180 -18.61 7.09 18.52
C ASP A 180 -18.18 8.42 17.89
N LEU A 181 -18.40 9.53 18.61
CA LEU A 181 -17.97 10.87 18.18
C LEU A 181 -16.47 11.08 18.42
N VAL A 182 -15.67 10.08 18.09
CA VAL A 182 -14.23 10.06 18.27
C VAL A 182 -13.57 9.79 16.93
N GLU A 183 -12.74 10.71 16.47
CA GLU A 183 -11.94 10.57 15.26
C GLU A 183 -10.47 10.42 15.62
N GLU A 184 -9.77 9.50 14.96
CA GLU A 184 -8.34 9.27 15.18
C GLU A 184 -7.53 9.92 14.05
N TRP A 185 -6.63 10.82 14.42
CA TRP A 185 -5.76 11.52 13.48
C TRP A 185 -4.31 11.16 13.75
N TYR A 186 -3.58 10.94 12.66
CA TYR A 186 -2.23 10.39 12.71
C TYR A 186 -1.28 11.32 11.97
N GLY A 187 -0.07 11.50 12.51
CA GLY A 187 1.00 12.21 11.81
C GLY A 187 1.25 11.57 10.45
N ASN A 188 1.34 12.36 9.39
CA ASN A 188 1.51 11.87 8.02
C ASN A 188 2.87 12.32 7.45
N PRO A 189 3.68 11.43 6.83
CA PRO A 189 5.04 11.75 6.40
C PRO A 189 5.10 12.50 5.06
N LYS A 190 4.08 13.32 4.74
CA LYS A 190 3.91 13.95 3.43
C LYS A 190 5.15 14.71 2.95
N ASP A 191 5.79 15.44 3.86
CA ASP A 191 6.95 16.30 3.56
C ASP A 191 8.25 15.50 3.45
N GLU A 192 8.33 14.38 4.15
CA GLU A 192 9.51 13.53 4.22
C GLU A 192 9.59 12.56 3.04
N LEU A 193 8.44 12.13 2.49
CA LEU A 193 8.37 11.08 1.46
C LEU A 193 9.29 11.35 0.27
N ALA A 194 9.40 12.59 -0.22
CA ALA A 194 10.30 12.92 -1.34
C ALA A 194 11.76 12.64 -1.01
N ASN A 195 12.22 13.05 0.18
CA ASN A 195 13.59 12.81 0.61
C ASN A 195 13.88 11.32 0.82
N LEU A 196 12.90 10.56 1.32
CA LEU A 196 13.04 9.11 1.55
C LEU A 196 13.20 8.33 0.25
N VAL A 197 12.57 8.76 -0.85
CA VAL A 197 12.61 8.04 -2.13
C VAL A 197 13.61 8.61 -3.13
N GLU A 198 14.19 9.80 -2.88
CA GLU A 198 15.03 10.53 -3.85
C GLU A 198 16.15 9.67 -4.43
N SER A 199 16.90 8.95 -3.60
CA SER A 199 18.03 8.13 -4.06
C SER A 199 17.64 6.94 -4.95
N TYR A 200 16.36 6.54 -4.92
CA TYR A 200 15.83 5.45 -5.73
C TYR A 200 15.22 5.98 -7.02
N VAL A 201 14.58 7.14 -6.95
CA VAL A 201 13.84 7.77 -8.06
C VAL A 201 14.76 8.60 -8.97
N ASN A 202 15.79 9.22 -8.41
CA ASN A 202 16.68 10.15 -9.11
C ASN A 202 18.16 9.90 -8.75
N PRO A 203 18.73 8.74 -9.16
CA PRO A 203 20.09 8.30 -8.80
C PRO A 203 21.24 9.11 -9.45
#